data_AF-A0A178CI31-F1
#
_entry.id   AF-A0A178CI31-F1
#
_cell.length_a   1.000
_cell.length_b   1.000
_cell.length_c   1.000
_cell.angle_alpha   90.00
_cell.angle_beta   90.00
_cell.angle_gamma   90.00
#
_symmetry.space_group_name_H-M   'P 1'
#
loop_
_entity.id
_entity.type
_entity.pdbx_description
1 polymer ?
#
loop_
_entity_poly.entity_id
_entity_poly.type
_entity_poly.pdbx_seq_one_letter_code
_entity_poly.pdbx_strand_id
1 'polypeptide(L)'
;MESLPLELRLLVYRQCVNIRALGLLYANKQFHKEFSPFLLKKDFVLGFHIDPSSSTQVKIINPDNSAWGNHCILDAASSHVDHSILDAMPIDQFKGIRILIDPPSTDDPGQVVRGLLQSTALVTALLPRWANPETIPRTEDDIINPVTRSSTRVPPITVQVRQGKTTRWHTEGSWNRTIPYSHDGISVLGSYPDDYKGFSDLQTILTPLARVRNADAIVFKLPLNAPVASSFDYFKNDLVDLADEDALHVWLDYLLDDMHGPAAAELRRDRFKFWCSEYEYQTGRRFYGIFGDPDRFGGARMALNANPFDLVQKGFHDRFMSAREHVLAAWRDTLRRHGHPVYINPEKYIDFWYHSLRVIELGLRPMLGRDETFWEVCYPSGIEPKSQNDNWENTEQADLVHRLEPPLDTTDSTASQILPAETSGCKHCAQGDLEARKDPLPSHEKMWKYLSTFSLRSFEERRLAPIAAT
;
A
#
# COMPACT_ATOMS: atom_id res chain seq x y z
N MET A 1 -47.07 -1.25 -7.67
CA MET A 1 -46.18 -1.78 -6.61
C MET A 1 -46.83 -1.70 -5.23
N GLU A 2 -47.67 -0.70 -4.91
CA GLU A 2 -48.54 -0.78 -3.71
C GLU A 2 -49.47 -2.00 -3.74
N SER A 3 -49.78 -2.50 -4.94
CA SER A 3 -50.49 -3.76 -5.18
C SER A 3 -49.68 -5.02 -4.92
N LEU A 4 -48.36 -4.94 -4.69
CA LEU A 4 -47.53 -6.10 -4.39
C LEU A 4 -47.52 -6.36 -2.88
N PRO A 5 -47.75 -7.62 -2.45
CA PRO A 5 -47.52 -8.06 -1.08
C PRO A 5 -46.13 -7.64 -0.58
N LEU A 6 -46.04 -7.39 0.73
CA LEU A 6 -44.81 -6.93 1.39
C LEU A 6 -43.64 -7.88 1.09
N GLU A 7 -43.90 -9.18 1.03
CA GLU A 7 -42.94 -10.25 0.80
C GLU A 7 -42.31 -10.15 -0.60
N LEU A 8 -43.12 -9.89 -1.63
CA LEU A 8 -42.62 -9.72 -3.00
C LEU A 8 -41.83 -8.42 -3.15
N ARG A 9 -42.27 -7.35 -2.47
CA ARG A 9 -41.51 -6.10 -2.40
C ARG A 9 -40.14 -6.32 -1.75
N LEU A 10 -40.07 -7.06 -0.64
CA LEU A 10 -38.82 -7.43 0.03
C LEU A 10 -37.90 -8.30 -0.84
N LEU A 11 -38.44 -9.18 -1.69
CA LEU A 11 -37.65 -10.02 -2.60
C LEU A 11 -37.03 -9.22 -3.76
N VAL A 12 -37.85 -8.43 -4.48
CA VAL A 12 -37.37 -7.53 -5.55
C VAL A 12 -36.30 -6.61 -4.97
N TYR A 13 -36.52 -6.16 -3.76
CA TYR A 13 -35.61 -5.29 -3.05
C TYR A 13 -34.28 -5.93 -2.64
N ARG A 14 -34.30 -7.11 -2.02
CA ARG A 14 -33.08 -7.89 -1.73
C ARG A 14 -32.28 -8.07 -3.01
N GLN A 15 -32.97 -8.34 -4.11
CA GLN A 15 -32.32 -8.42 -5.41
C GLN A 15 -31.69 -7.08 -5.82
N CYS A 16 -32.40 -5.96 -5.71
CA CYS A 16 -31.86 -4.62 -5.98
C CYS A 16 -30.60 -4.30 -5.16
N VAL A 17 -30.56 -4.66 -3.87
CA VAL A 17 -29.36 -4.48 -3.02
C VAL A 17 -28.22 -5.38 -3.49
N ASN A 18 -28.51 -6.65 -3.74
CA ASN A 18 -27.53 -7.63 -4.23
C ASN A 18 -26.91 -7.19 -5.57
N ILE A 19 -27.70 -6.58 -6.46
CA ILE A 19 -27.23 -6.11 -7.79
C ILE A 19 -26.84 -4.63 -7.84
N ARG A 20 -26.80 -3.92 -6.71
CA ARG A 20 -26.49 -2.47 -6.63
C ARG A 20 -27.43 -1.59 -7.47
N ALA A 21 -28.66 -2.02 -7.69
CA ALA A 21 -29.70 -1.20 -8.33
C ALA A 21 -30.35 -0.22 -7.35
N LEU A 22 -29.58 0.35 -6.42
CA LEU A 22 -30.06 1.37 -5.47
C LEU A 22 -30.53 2.63 -6.22
N GLY A 23 -29.97 2.92 -7.39
CA GLY A 23 -30.48 3.94 -8.31
C GLY A 23 -31.95 3.74 -8.69
N LEU A 24 -32.42 2.49 -8.81
CA LEU A 24 -33.84 2.19 -9.04
C LEU A 24 -34.71 2.54 -7.81
N LEU A 25 -34.13 2.49 -6.61
CA LEU A 25 -34.80 2.95 -5.39
C LEU A 25 -34.84 4.48 -5.32
N TYR A 26 -33.79 5.17 -5.78
CA TYR A 26 -33.76 6.63 -5.86
C TYR A 26 -34.70 7.19 -6.94
N ALA A 27 -34.98 6.43 -7.99
CA ALA A 27 -35.97 6.81 -9.01
C ALA A 27 -37.40 6.91 -8.44
N ASN A 28 -37.66 6.38 -7.24
CA ASN A 28 -38.93 6.52 -6.55
C ASN A 28 -38.74 6.93 -5.08
N LYS A 29 -39.00 8.21 -4.79
CA LYS A 29 -38.85 8.82 -3.45
C LYS A 29 -39.66 8.12 -2.36
N GLN A 30 -40.80 7.52 -2.69
CA GLN A 30 -41.62 6.76 -1.74
C GLN A 30 -40.95 5.44 -1.37
N PHE A 31 -40.44 4.67 -2.34
CA PHE A 31 -39.68 3.45 -2.06
C PHE A 31 -38.40 3.73 -1.28
N HIS A 32 -37.69 4.82 -1.60
CA HIS A 32 -36.53 5.21 -0.82
C HIS A 32 -36.90 5.46 0.66
N LYS A 33 -37.96 6.23 0.93
CA LYS A 33 -38.39 6.54 2.29
C LYS A 33 -38.93 5.33 3.07
N GLU A 34 -39.74 4.50 2.43
CA GLU A 34 -40.34 3.32 3.06
C GLU A 34 -39.29 2.30 3.51
N PHE A 35 -38.21 2.15 2.74
CA PHE A 35 -37.29 1.05 2.92
C PHE A 35 -35.90 1.45 3.45
N SER A 36 -35.53 2.73 3.41
CA SER A 36 -34.26 3.23 4.00
C SER A 36 -34.05 2.81 5.47
N PRO A 37 -35.06 2.86 6.37
CA PRO A 37 -34.88 2.39 7.76
C PRO A 37 -34.58 0.90 7.89
N PHE A 38 -35.05 0.07 6.95
CA PHE A 38 -34.82 -1.38 6.94
C PHE A 38 -33.46 -1.75 6.34
N LEU A 39 -32.99 -1.02 5.31
CA LEU A 39 -31.63 -1.17 4.75
C LEU A 39 -30.57 -0.94 5.77
N LEU A 40 -30.65 0.25 6.37
CA LEU A 40 -29.50 0.78 7.04
C LEU A 40 -29.39 0.02 8.36
N LYS A 41 -30.39 0.08 9.22
CA LYS A 41 -30.21 -0.32 10.62
C LYS A 41 -30.43 -1.80 10.93
N LYS A 42 -31.12 -2.59 10.07
CA LYS A 42 -31.59 -3.93 10.48
C LYS A 42 -30.94 -5.11 9.77
N ASP A 43 -30.71 -5.01 8.46
CA ASP A 43 -30.40 -6.20 7.66
C ASP A 43 -29.10 -6.12 6.86
N PHE A 44 -28.62 -4.93 6.52
CA PHE A 44 -27.44 -4.82 5.66
C PHE A 44 -26.13 -5.00 6.42
N VAL A 45 -25.36 -6.01 6.03
CA VAL A 45 -23.99 -6.25 6.50
C VAL A 45 -23.04 -6.01 5.34
N LEU A 46 -22.16 -5.01 5.50
CA LEU A 46 -21.15 -4.69 4.51
C LEU A 46 -20.01 -5.71 4.58
N GLY A 47 -19.78 -6.47 3.51
CA GLY A 47 -18.75 -7.50 3.47
C GLY A 47 -17.48 -7.04 2.76
N PHE A 48 -16.31 -7.39 3.28
CA PHE A 48 -15.00 -7.21 2.64
C PHE A 48 -14.23 -8.54 2.60
N HIS A 49 -13.39 -8.73 1.58
CA HIS A 49 -12.53 -9.89 1.44
C HIS A 49 -11.08 -9.46 1.22
N ILE A 50 -10.24 -9.78 2.21
CA ILE A 50 -8.78 -9.70 2.17
C ILE A 50 -8.27 -11.06 1.70
N ASP A 51 -7.70 -11.07 0.50
CA ASP A 51 -7.15 -12.27 -0.14
C ASP A 51 -5.67 -12.02 -0.45
N PRO A 52 -4.76 -12.44 0.46
CA PRO A 52 -3.31 -12.33 0.27
C PRO A 52 -2.79 -12.99 -1.01
N SER A 53 -3.51 -13.97 -1.56
CA SER A 53 -3.10 -14.70 -2.76
C SER A 53 -3.54 -14.04 -4.07
N SER A 54 -4.50 -13.10 -4.01
CA SER A 54 -4.98 -12.34 -5.17
C SER A 54 -4.19 -11.04 -5.34
N SER A 55 -4.66 -10.08 -6.14
CA SER A 55 -4.04 -8.74 -6.24
C SER A 55 -4.11 -7.97 -4.92
N THR A 56 -3.43 -6.82 -4.85
CA THR A 56 -3.47 -5.81 -3.77
C THR A 56 -4.85 -5.16 -3.58
N GLN A 57 -5.92 -5.75 -4.08
CA GLN A 57 -7.26 -5.19 -4.05
C GLN A 57 -8.08 -5.82 -2.92
N VAL A 58 -8.86 -5.00 -2.22
CA VAL A 58 -9.88 -5.50 -1.27
C VAL A 58 -11.22 -5.51 -1.99
N LYS A 59 -11.79 -6.71 -2.13
CA LYS A 59 -13.10 -6.86 -2.76
C LYS A 59 -14.20 -6.60 -1.75
N ILE A 60 -15.18 -5.80 -2.11
CA ILE A 60 -16.43 -5.72 -1.34
C ILE A 60 -17.32 -6.88 -1.80
N ILE A 61 -17.93 -7.59 -0.86
CA ILE A 61 -18.62 -8.87 -1.10
C ILE A 61 -20.04 -8.89 -0.53
N ASN A 62 -20.90 -9.65 -1.18
CA ASN A 62 -22.25 -9.98 -0.73
C ASN A 62 -22.22 -11.00 0.43
N PRO A 63 -23.37 -11.23 1.11
CA PRO A 63 -23.47 -12.23 2.19
C PRO A 63 -23.05 -13.65 1.78
N ASP A 64 -23.26 -14.02 0.52
CA ASP A 64 -22.87 -15.30 -0.08
C ASP A 64 -21.38 -15.36 -0.51
N ASN A 65 -20.61 -14.31 -0.23
CA ASN A 65 -19.20 -14.13 -0.59
C ASN A 65 -18.94 -13.89 -2.09
N SER A 66 -19.98 -13.71 -2.90
CA SER A 66 -19.80 -13.24 -4.26
C SER A 66 -19.31 -11.78 -4.28
N ALA A 67 -18.53 -11.42 -5.31
CA ALA A 67 -18.10 -10.04 -5.49
C ALA A 67 -19.33 -9.12 -5.63
N TRP A 68 -19.31 -7.99 -4.92
CA TRP A 68 -20.42 -7.05 -4.93
C TRP A 68 -20.34 -6.14 -6.16
N GLY A 69 -20.80 -6.63 -7.32
CA GLY A 69 -20.73 -5.90 -8.58
C GLY A 69 -19.30 -5.76 -9.16
N ASN A 70 -19.18 -5.09 -10.30
CA ASN A 70 -17.95 -5.11 -11.12
C ASN A 70 -16.90 -4.05 -10.71
N HIS A 71 -17.25 -3.08 -9.87
CA HIS A 71 -16.39 -1.91 -9.54
C HIS A 71 -16.32 -1.61 -8.04
N CYS A 72 -16.56 -2.60 -7.18
CA CYS A 72 -16.52 -2.41 -5.72
C CYS A 72 -15.24 -3.00 -5.16
N ILE A 73 -14.14 -2.29 -5.42
CA ILE A 73 -12.79 -2.68 -5.06
C ILE A 73 -12.11 -1.49 -4.39
N LEU A 74 -11.47 -1.72 -3.25
CA LEU A 74 -10.51 -0.77 -2.70
C LEU A 74 -9.13 -1.15 -3.23
N ASP A 75 -8.46 -0.21 -3.90
CA ASP A 75 -7.10 -0.42 -4.38
C ASP A 75 -6.10 -0.17 -3.24
N ALA A 76 -5.34 -1.20 -2.84
CA ALA A 76 -4.30 -1.07 -1.82
C ALA A 76 -2.88 -1.00 -2.40
N ALA A 77 -2.72 -1.01 -3.74
CA ALA A 77 -1.40 -0.77 -4.34
C ALA A 77 -1.02 0.71 -4.34
N SER A 78 -1.99 1.62 -4.37
CA SER A 78 -1.74 3.05 -4.34
C SER A 78 -1.61 3.57 -2.90
N SER A 79 -0.67 4.48 -2.67
CA SER A 79 -0.62 5.28 -1.44
C SER A 79 -1.75 6.30 -1.35
N HIS A 80 -2.41 6.60 -2.47
CA HIS A 80 -3.58 7.45 -2.47
C HIS A 80 -4.77 6.67 -1.92
N VAL A 81 -5.28 7.14 -0.79
CA VAL A 81 -6.45 6.53 -0.18
C VAL A 81 -7.69 6.82 -1.03
N ASP A 82 -8.32 5.77 -1.58
CA ASP A 82 -9.60 5.90 -2.26
C ASP A 82 -10.75 5.93 -1.24
N HIS A 83 -11.13 7.15 -0.84
CA HIS A 83 -12.29 7.37 0.02
C HIS A 83 -13.62 7.34 -0.75
N SER A 84 -13.61 7.41 -2.08
CA SER A 84 -14.81 7.71 -2.87
C SER A 84 -15.91 6.66 -2.70
N ILE A 85 -15.52 5.39 -2.58
CA ILE A 85 -16.46 4.28 -2.50
C ILE A 85 -17.18 4.26 -1.13
N LEU A 86 -16.42 4.39 -0.03
CA LEU A 86 -16.97 4.27 1.32
C LEU A 86 -17.55 5.58 1.86
N ASP A 87 -17.12 6.73 1.35
CA ASP A 87 -17.71 8.04 1.68
C ASP A 87 -19.07 8.25 1.02
N ALA A 88 -19.35 7.51 -0.05
CA ALA A 88 -20.67 7.47 -0.66
C ALA A 88 -21.66 6.55 0.09
N MET A 89 -21.22 5.89 1.18
CA MET A 89 -22.03 4.93 1.92
C MET A 89 -22.32 5.40 3.37
N PRO A 90 -23.57 5.27 3.85
CA PRO A 90 -23.94 5.56 5.24
C PRO A 90 -23.53 4.41 6.19
N ILE A 91 -22.22 4.14 6.27
CA ILE A 91 -21.65 2.96 6.97
C ILE A 91 -22.05 2.93 8.45
N ASP A 92 -22.09 4.09 9.08
CA ASP A 92 -22.46 4.28 10.49
C ASP A 92 -23.91 3.85 10.79
N GLN A 93 -24.72 3.66 9.76
CA GLN A 93 -26.10 3.22 9.90
C GLN A 93 -26.29 1.74 9.61
N PHE A 94 -25.28 1.02 9.08
CA PHE A 94 -25.37 -0.40 8.72
C PHE A 94 -25.52 -1.32 9.94
N LYS A 95 -26.07 -2.52 9.74
CA LYS A 95 -26.19 -3.53 10.80
C LYS A 95 -24.83 -3.98 11.33
N GLY A 96 -23.83 -4.03 10.43
CA GLY A 96 -22.50 -4.51 10.75
C GLY A 96 -21.57 -4.54 9.54
N ILE A 97 -20.29 -4.78 9.81
CA ILE A 97 -19.27 -5.05 8.82
C ILE A 97 -18.78 -6.48 9.01
N ARG A 98 -18.54 -7.19 7.91
CA ARG A 98 -17.93 -8.53 7.89
C ARG A 98 -16.64 -8.48 7.09
N ILE A 99 -15.52 -8.89 7.66
CA ILE A 99 -14.22 -8.96 6.99
C ILE A 99 -13.81 -10.43 6.91
N LEU A 100 -13.64 -10.96 5.70
CA LEU A 100 -13.11 -12.30 5.45
C LEU A 100 -11.62 -12.20 5.15
N ILE A 101 -10.81 -13.04 5.78
CA ILE A 101 -9.36 -13.06 5.58
C ILE A 101 -8.90 -14.48 5.29
N ASP A 102 -8.22 -14.67 4.17
CA ASP A 102 -7.65 -15.96 3.76
C ASP A 102 -6.18 -16.12 4.17
N PRO A 103 -5.71 -17.36 4.42
CA PRO A 103 -4.33 -17.60 4.77
C PRO A 103 -3.39 -17.36 3.59
N PRO A 104 -2.27 -16.64 3.79
CA PRO A 104 -1.20 -16.55 2.80
C PRO A 104 -0.52 -17.92 2.61
N SER A 105 0.15 -18.08 1.47
CA SER A 105 1.06 -19.20 1.23
C SER A 105 2.33 -19.07 2.06
N THR A 106 2.78 -20.16 2.67
CA THR A 106 4.07 -20.20 3.37
C THR A 106 5.28 -20.16 2.42
N ASP A 107 5.05 -20.42 1.13
CA ASP A 107 6.09 -20.43 0.11
C ASP A 107 6.21 -19.08 -0.63
N ASP A 108 5.35 -18.11 -0.28
CA ASP A 108 5.29 -16.79 -0.92
C ASP A 108 5.12 -15.68 0.14
N PRO A 109 6.22 -15.28 0.82
CA PRO A 109 6.18 -14.26 1.87
C PRO A 109 5.56 -12.93 1.41
N GLY A 110 5.62 -12.63 0.10
CA GLY A 110 5.00 -11.43 -0.46
C GLY A 110 3.49 -11.36 -0.23
N GLN A 111 2.82 -12.51 -0.07
CA GLN A 111 1.39 -12.55 0.24
C GLN A 111 1.10 -11.94 1.62
N VAL A 112 1.98 -12.12 2.60
CA VAL A 112 1.80 -11.52 3.94
C VAL A 112 1.85 -9.98 3.85
N VAL A 113 2.82 -9.44 3.10
CA VAL A 113 2.93 -7.99 2.84
C VAL A 113 1.67 -7.48 2.13
N ARG A 114 1.19 -8.23 1.13
CA ARG A 114 -0.04 -7.91 0.42
C ARG A 114 -1.26 -7.87 1.33
N GLY A 115 -1.39 -8.84 2.24
CA GLY A 115 -2.45 -8.89 3.23
C GLY A 115 -2.40 -7.70 4.20
N LEU A 116 -1.21 -7.27 4.62
CA LEU A 116 -1.03 -6.05 5.42
C LEU A 116 -1.51 -4.82 4.66
N LEU A 117 -1.10 -4.65 3.40
CA LEU A 117 -1.51 -3.51 2.56
C LEU A 117 -3.02 -3.46 2.37
N GLN A 118 -3.64 -4.60 2.03
CA GLN A 118 -5.10 -4.75 1.92
C GLN A 118 -5.82 -4.35 3.22
N SER A 119 -5.33 -4.84 4.37
CA SER A 119 -5.91 -4.53 5.68
C SER A 119 -5.78 -3.04 6.01
N THR A 120 -4.63 -2.44 5.67
CA THR A 120 -4.35 -1.02 5.87
C THR A 120 -5.28 -0.15 5.03
N ALA A 121 -5.44 -0.46 3.74
CA ALA A 121 -6.35 0.27 2.85
C ALA A 121 -7.80 0.18 3.33
N LEU A 122 -8.25 -1.01 3.75
CA LEU A 122 -9.59 -1.21 4.31
C LEU A 122 -9.79 -0.37 5.58
N VAL A 123 -8.88 -0.45 6.53
CA VAL A 123 -8.97 0.29 7.79
C VAL A 123 -8.95 1.79 7.54
N THR A 124 -8.04 2.27 6.69
CA THR A 124 -7.93 3.69 6.36
C THR A 124 -9.21 4.22 5.69
N ALA A 125 -9.88 3.41 4.87
CA ALA A 125 -11.14 3.78 4.24
C ALA A 125 -12.34 3.76 5.24
N LEU A 126 -12.27 2.92 6.28
CA LEU A 126 -13.31 2.83 7.31
C LEU A 126 -13.20 3.93 8.38
N LEU A 127 -11.97 4.27 8.78
CA LEU A 127 -11.71 5.19 9.88
C LEU A 127 -12.11 6.64 9.53
N PRO A 128 -12.49 7.44 10.54
CA PRO A 128 -12.67 8.88 10.36
C PRO A 128 -11.37 9.53 9.87
N ARG A 129 -11.51 10.52 8.98
CA ARG A 129 -10.35 11.26 8.46
C ARG A 129 -10.05 12.44 9.36
N TRP A 130 -8.77 12.78 9.49
CA TRP A 130 -8.38 14.02 10.14
C TRP A 130 -8.51 15.16 9.13
N ALA A 131 -9.00 16.31 9.58
CA ALA A 131 -9.10 17.52 8.77
C ALA A 131 -7.72 17.98 8.28
N ASN A 132 -6.71 17.82 9.14
CA ASN A 132 -5.31 17.99 8.82
C ASN A 132 -4.54 16.70 9.18
N PRO A 133 -3.94 16.00 8.20
CA PRO A 133 -3.21 14.75 8.44
C PRO A 133 -1.91 14.94 9.24
N GLU A 134 -1.41 16.16 9.37
CA GLU A 134 -0.18 16.52 10.11
C GLU A 134 -0.39 16.81 11.59
N THR A 135 -1.63 16.94 12.02
CA THR A 135 -1.92 17.37 13.38
C THR A 135 -2.82 16.36 14.04
N ILE A 136 -2.42 15.92 15.24
CA ILE A 136 -3.28 15.10 16.08
C ILE A 136 -4.58 15.88 16.33
N PRO A 137 -5.75 15.34 15.96
CA PRO A 137 -7.02 16.02 16.15
C PRO A 137 -7.25 16.27 17.65
N ARG A 138 -7.56 17.52 18.00
CA ARG A 138 -7.80 17.95 19.39
C ARG A 138 -9.29 18.08 19.69
N THR A 139 -10.10 18.22 18.65
CA THR A 139 -11.53 18.47 18.70
C THR A 139 -12.28 17.61 17.68
N GLU A 140 -13.61 17.51 17.81
CA GLU A 140 -14.44 16.80 16.83
C GLU A 140 -14.44 17.51 15.45
N ASP A 141 -14.24 18.83 15.43
CA ASP A 141 -14.15 19.61 14.19
C ASP A 141 -12.89 19.27 13.38
N ASP A 142 -11.86 18.72 14.03
CA ASP A 142 -10.65 18.22 13.38
C ASP A 142 -10.88 16.85 12.72
N ILE A 143 -12.10 16.30 12.76
CA ILE A 143 -12.45 15.02 12.17
C ILE A 143 -13.47 15.23 11.04
N ILE A 144 -13.10 14.85 9.82
CA ILE A 144 -13.99 14.90 8.66
C ILE A 144 -14.97 13.73 8.71
N ASN A 145 -16.24 14.04 8.90
CA ASN A 145 -17.34 13.09 8.73
C ASN A 145 -17.89 13.17 7.29
N PRO A 146 -17.86 12.08 6.49
CA PRO A 146 -18.46 12.08 5.16
C PRO A 146 -19.93 12.50 5.18
N VAL A 147 -20.37 13.26 4.17
CA VAL A 147 -21.74 13.82 4.09
C VAL A 147 -22.84 12.75 4.16
N THR A 148 -22.53 11.51 3.75
CA THR A 148 -23.48 10.39 3.80
C THR A 148 -23.61 9.76 5.19
N ARG A 149 -22.69 10.05 6.10
CA ARG A 149 -22.66 9.48 7.46
C ARG A 149 -23.23 10.47 8.47
N SER A 150 -24.00 9.95 9.42
CA SER A 150 -24.57 10.76 10.50
C SER A 150 -23.65 10.87 11.72
N SER A 151 -22.63 10.02 11.82
CA SER A 151 -21.64 10.02 12.89
C SER A 151 -20.32 9.37 12.45
N THR A 152 -19.29 9.49 13.28
CA THR A 152 -17.99 8.81 13.12
C THR A 152 -17.98 7.37 13.66
N ARG A 153 -19.14 6.86 14.11
CA ARG A 153 -19.28 5.50 14.64
C ARG A 153 -19.16 4.48 13.52
N VAL A 154 -18.55 3.34 13.86
CA VAL A 154 -18.45 2.18 12.99
C VAL A 154 -19.37 1.10 13.57
N PRO A 155 -20.20 0.44 12.76
CA PRO A 155 -21.09 -0.60 13.26
C PRO A 155 -20.28 -1.83 13.71
N PRO A 156 -20.90 -2.83 14.38
CA PRO A 156 -20.20 -4.02 14.83
C PRO A 156 -19.43 -4.70 13.69
N ILE A 157 -18.15 -5.01 13.93
CA ILE A 157 -17.27 -5.68 12.97
C ILE A 157 -17.12 -7.14 13.34
N THR A 158 -17.33 -8.04 12.38
CA THR A 158 -16.97 -9.45 12.48
C THR A 158 -15.80 -9.74 11.56
N VAL A 159 -14.64 -10.08 12.13
CA VAL A 159 -13.46 -10.54 11.40
C VAL A 159 -13.49 -12.06 11.38
N GLN A 160 -13.61 -12.66 10.20
CA GLN A 160 -13.63 -14.10 10.02
C GLN A 160 -12.36 -14.56 9.31
N VAL A 161 -11.49 -15.20 10.07
CA VAL A 161 -10.25 -15.80 9.60
C VAL A 161 -10.60 -17.18 9.05
N ARG A 162 -10.52 -17.33 7.72
CA ARG A 162 -10.93 -18.56 7.02
C ARG A 162 -9.81 -19.57 6.98
N GLN A 163 -10.16 -20.83 6.82
CA GLN A 163 -9.20 -21.87 6.46
C GLN A 163 -9.18 -22.00 4.93
N GLY A 164 -7.99 -21.88 4.34
CA GLY A 164 -7.80 -22.11 2.93
C GLY A 164 -8.02 -23.59 2.58
N LYS A 165 -8.30 -23.87 1.30
CA LYS A 165 -8.39 -25.26 0.81
C LYS A 165 -7.02 -25.95 0.86
N THR A 166 -5.98 -25.19 0.52
CA THR A 166 -4.59 -25.66 0.41
C THR A 166 -3.66 -24.95 1.39
N THR A 167 -3.95 -23.70 1.72
CA THR A 167 -3.16 -22.90 2.68
C THR A 167 -3.79 -22.92 4.07
N ARG A 168 -2.95 -22.82 5.10
CA ARG A 168 -3.35 -22.81 6.52
C ARG A 168 -2.66 -21.66 7.23
N TRP A 169 -3.28 -21.17 8.29
CA TRP A 169 -2.69 -20.14 9.15
C TRP A 169 -1.68 -20.67 10.16
N HIS A 170 -1.70 -21.97 10.42
CA HIS A 170 -0.89 -22.59 11.45
C HIS A 170 -0.52 -24.02 11.06
N THR A 171 0.63 -24.45 11.55
CA THR A 171 1.20 -25.78 11.36
C THR A 171 1.66 -26.29 12.71
N GLU A 172 1.40 -27.57 13.03
CA GLU A 172 1.91 -28.21 14.26
C GLU A 172 1.60 -27.44 15.56
N GLY A 173 0.41 -26.83 15.64
CA GLY A 173 -0.01 -26.09 16.83
C GLY A 173 0.62 -24.70 17.01
N SER A 174 1.32 -24.17 15.99
CA SER A 174 1.88 -22.81 16.00
C SER A 174 1.43 -22.00 14.78
N TRP A 175 1.14 -20.71 14.97
CA TRP A 175 0.85 -19.80 13.86
C TRP A 175 2.06 -19.69 12.93
N ASN A 176 1.79 -19.68 11.63
CA ASN A 176 2.82 -19.55 10.59
C ASN A 176 3.50 -18.17 10.67
N ARG A 177 4.77 -18.16 10.29
CA ARG A 177 5.70 -17.02 10.36
C ARG A 177 6.59 -17.07 9.14
N THR A 178 6.09 -16.60 8.01
CA THR A 178 6.80 -16.66 6.74
C THR A 178 7.81 -15.53 6.58
N ILE A 179 7.61 -14.41 7.30
CA ILE A 179 8.53 -13.28 7.26
C ILE A 179 9.49 -13.34 8.46
N PRO A 180 10.82 -13.21 8.23
CA PRO A 180 11.77 -13.14 9.33
C PRO A 180 11.50 -11.87 10.16
N TYR A 181 11.35 -12.08 11.46
CA TYR A 181 11.28 -10.99 12.42
C TYR A 181 12.70 -10.71 12.93
N SER A 182 13.21 -9.49 12.73
CA SER A 182 14.46 -9.11 13.38
C SER A 182 14.17 -8.83 14.85
N HIS A 183 14.55 -9.75 15.73
CA HIS A 183 14.41 -9.58 17.18
C HIS A 183 15.17 -8.33 17.70
N ASP A 184 16.25 -7.96 17.00
CA ASP A 184 17.05 -6.76 17.25
C ASP A 184 16.46 -5.48 16.65
N GLY A 185 15.22 -5.51 16.15
CA GLY A 185 14.65 -4.42 15.36
C GLY A 185 13.40 -3.77 15.88
N ILE A 186 12.58 -4.45 16.68
CA ILE A 186 11.39 -3.87 17.32
C ILE A 186 11.53 -4.18 18.81
N SER A 187 12.07 -3.23 19.56
CA SER A 187 12.14 -3.37 21.02
C SER A 187 11.99 -2.01 21.65
N VAL A 188 10.78 -1.68 22.12
CA VAL A 188 10.61 -0.78 23.25
C VAL A 188 9.36 -1.19 24.03
N LEU A 189 9.51 -2.10 25.00
CA LEU A 189 8.98 -2.00 26.38
C LEU A 189 9.08 -3.37 27.08
N GLY A 190 10.21 -3.59 27.77
CA GLY A 190 10.31 -4.61 28.82
C GLY A 190 11.07 -5.87 28.41
N SER A 191 11.93 -6.31 29.33
CA SER A 191 12.60 -7.60 29.37
C SER A 191 11.59 -8.74 29.30
N TYR A 192 11.17 -9.12 28.09
CA TYR A 192 10.35 -10.30 27.91
C TYR A 192 11.25 -11.54 27.80
N PRO A 193 10.83 -12.69 28.38
CA PRO A 193 11.55 -13.95 28.24
C PRO A 193 11.72 -14.36 26.78
N ASP A 194 12.69 -15.25 26.50
CA ASP A 194 13.03 -15.89 25.21
C ASP A 194 11.86 -16.51 24.40
N ASP A 195 10.62 -16.40 24.86
CA ASP A 195 9.40 -16.87 24.21
C ASP A 195 8.74 -15.86 23.25
N TYR A 196 9.26 -14.63 23.14
CA TYR A 196 8.73 -13.61 22.21
C TYR A 196 9.14 -13.84 20.75
N LYS A 197 8.69 -14.97 20.20
CA LYS A 197 8.64 -15.18 18.75
C LYS A 197 7.84 -14.01 18.16
N GLY A 198 8.39 -13.25 17.19
CA GLY A 198 7.83 -12.02 16.59
C GLY A 198 6.37 -12.03 16.08
N PHE A 199 6.00 -11.22 15.10
CA PHE A 199 4.62 -11.28 14.57
C PHE A 199 4.41 -12.58 13.77
N SER A 200 3.30 -13.27 14.00
CA SER A 200 2.81 -14.29 13.06
C SER A 200 2.20 -13.64 11.83
N ASP A 201 2.06 -14.39 10.73
CA ASP A 201 1.48 -13.86 9.49
C ASP A 201 0.07 -13.30 9.71
N LEU A 202 -0.72 -13.96 10.56
CA LEU A 202 -2.05 -13.49 10.95
C LEU A 202 -1.98 -12.18 11.75
N GLN A 203 -1.07 -12.08 12.73
CA GLN A 203 -0.91 -10.84 13.51
C GLN A 203 -0.46 -9.68 12.61
N THR A 204 0.48 -9.91 11.70
CA THR A 204 0.91 -8.93 10.70
C THR A 204 -0.27 -8.40 9.89
N ILE A 205 -1.11 -9.28 9.34
CA ILE A 205 -2.27 -8.89 8.53
C ILE A 205 -3.33 -8.18 9.38
N LEU A 206 -3.57 -8.61 10.61
CA LEU A 206 -4.59 -8.01 11.47
C LEU A 206 -4.15 -6.69 12.12
N THR A 207 -2.85 -6.38 12.14
CA THR A 207 -2.28 -5.21 12.83
C THR A 207 -3.06 -3.91 12.57
N PRO A 208 -3.37 -3.52 11.32
CA PRO A 208 -4.13 -2.30 11.07
C PRO A 208 -5.52 -2.27 11.70
N LEU A 209 -6.20 -3.43 11.87
CA LEU A 209 -7.54 -3.48 12.47
C LEU A 209 -7.52 -3.05 13.94
N ALA A 210 -6.36 -3.15 14.59
CA ALA A 210 -6.17 -2.66 15.94
C ALA A 210 -6.27 -1.13 16.05
N ARG A 211 -6.44 -0.37 14.95
CA ARG A 211 -6.75 1.08 14.96
C ARG A 211 -8.24 1.40 15.05
N VAL A 212 -9.12 0.42 14.89
CA VAL A 212 -10.57 0.67 14.93
C VAL A 212 -11.01 0.93 16.37
N ARG A 213 -11.23 2.21 16.73
CA ARG A 213 -11.63 2.66 18.08
C ARG A 213 -13.14 2.82 18.25
N ASN A 214 -13.84 3.27 17.20
CA ASN A 214 -15.25 3.66 17.26
C ASN A 214 -16.21 2.56 16.78
N ALA A 215 -15.76 1.30 16.77
CA ALA A 215 -16.64 0.17 16.47
C ALA A 215 -17.48 -0.20 17.68
N ASP A 216 -18.79 -0.40 17.50
CA ASP A 216 -19.68 -0.84 18.58
C ASP A 216 -19.22 -2.16 19.24
N ALA A 217 -18.66 -3.06 18.43
CA ALA A 217 -18.01 -4.29 18.87
C ALA A 217 -17.08 -4.81 17.77
N ILE A 218 -16.03 -5.55 18.14
CA ILE A 218 -15.20 -6.30 17.20
C ILE A 218 -15.18 -7.77 17.64
N VAL A 219 -15.59 -8.66 16.74
CA VAL A 219 -15.67 -10.10 17.00
C VAL A 219 -14.75 -10.85 16.04
N PHE A 220 -13.78 -11.58 16.60
CA PHE A 220 -12.89 -12.46 15.83
C PHE A 220 -13.42 -13.89 15.81
N LYS A 221 -13.64 -14.43 14.60
CA LYS A 221 -13.97 -15.83 14.35
C LYS A 221 -12.74 -16.52 13.77
N LEU A 222 -12.02 -17.24 14.62
CA LEU A 222 -10.82 -17.98 14.25
C LEU A 222 -11.17 -19.36 13.67
N PRO A 223 -10.25 -19.98 12.89
CA PRO A 223 -10.41 -21.36 12.43
C PRO A 223 -10.53 -22.35 13.60
N LEU A 224 -11.16 -23.49 13.33
CA LEU A 224 -11.14 -24.63 14.26
C LEU A 224 -9.68 -25.06 14.48
N ASN A 225 -9.31 -25.29 15.74
CA ASN A 225 -7.95 -25.64 16.18
C ASN A 225 -6.90 -24.52 16.05
N ALA A 226 -7.32 -23.26 15.95
CA ALA A 226 -6.43 -22.12 16.06
C ALA A 226 -5.56 -22.24 17.33
N PRO A 227 -4.22 -22.09 17.23
CA PRO A 227 -3.35 -22.11 18.39
C PRO A 227 -3.79 -21.10 19.45
N VAL A 228 -3.90 -21.56 20.70
CA VAL A 228 -4.09 -20.68 21.86
C VAL A 228 -2.73 -20.08 22.19
N ALA A 229 -2.41 -18.96 21.55
CA ALA A 229 -1.21 -18.20 21.85
C ALA A 229 -1.60 -17.02 22.75
N SER A 230 -0.94 -16.88 23.91
CA SER A 230 -1.09 -15.73 24.81
C SER A 230 -0.89 -14.40 24.08
N SER A 231 0.00 -14.37 23.08
CA SER A 231 0.24 -13.19 22.23
C SER A 231 -0.93 -12.82 21.32
N PHE A 232 -1.81 -13.76 20.96
CA PHE A 232 -3.01 -13.45 20.19
C PHE A 232 -4.12 -12.88 21.08
N ASP A 233 -4.20 -13.32 22.33
CA ASP A 233 -5.09 -12.71 23.31
C ASP A 233 -4.58 -11.33 23.74
N TYR A 234 -3.27 -11.13 23.81
CA TYR A 234 -2.68 -9.79 23.92
C TYR A 234 -3.11 -8.92 22.75
N PHE A 235 -2.96 -9.38 21.50
CA PHE A 235 -3.42 -8.65 20.31
C PHE A 235 -4.92 -8.28 20.35
N LYS A 236 -5.78 -9.13 20.92
CA LYS A 236 -7.21 -8.82 21.08
C LYS A 236 -7.47 -7.75 22.14
N ASN A 237 -6.65 -7.74 23.19
CA ASN A 237 -6.87 -6.91 24.38
C ASN A 237 -6.11 -5.58 24.32
N ASP A 238 -5.01 -5.54 23.59
CA ASP A 238 -4.13 -4.38 23.48
C ASP A 238 -4.27 -3.71 22.13
N LEU A 239 -4.34 -2.39 22.20
CA LEU A 239 -4.23 -1.52 21.06
C LEU A 239 -2.79 -1.63 20.56
N VAL A 240 -2.59 -2.04 19.31
CA VAL A 240 -1.27 -1.90 18.69
C VAL A 240 -0.91 -0.42 18.68
N ASP A 241 0.27 -0.10 19.20
CA ASP A 241 0.83 1.26 19.12
C ASP A 241 0.99 1.61 17.64
N LEU A 242 0.60 2.83 17.25
CA LEU A 242 0.81 3.28 15.88
C LEU A 242 2.29 3.18 15.48
N ALA A 243 3.22 3.35 16.44
CA ALA A 243 4.63 3.16 16.19
C ALA A 243 4.99 1.73 15.72
N ASP A 244 4.32 0.70 16.24
CA ASP A 244 4.55 -0.70 15.84
C ASP A 244 3.98 -0.99 14.44
N GLU A 245 2.79 -0.45 14.13
CA GLU A 245 2.21 -0.56 12.78
C GLU A 245 3.10 0.15 11.75
N ASP A 246 3.56 1.36 12.07
CA ASP A 246 4.46 2.14 11.24
C ASP A 246 5.82 1.43 11.05
N ALA A 247 6.39 0.87 12.12
CA ALA A 247 7.59 0.05 12.06
C ALA A 247 7.41 -1.18 11.18
N LEU A 248 6.27 -1.87 11.30
CA LEU A 248 5.95 -3.03 10.47
C LEU A 248 5.86 -2.63 8.98
N HIS A 249 5.18 -1.53 8.66
CA HIS A 249 5.11 -1.03 7.28
C HIS A 249 6.48 -0.73 6.69
N VAL A 250 7.29 0.02 7.43
CA VAL A 250 8.62 0.46 7.01
C VAL A 250 9.57 -0.73 6.86
N TRP A 251 9.54 -1.66 7.82
CA TRP A 251 10.38 -2.84 7.82
C TRP A 251 10.00 -3.82 6.71
N LEU A 252 8.71 -4.07 6.49
CA LEU A 252 8.26 -4.96 5.43
C LEU A 252 8.51 -4.38 4.04
N ASP A 253 8.37 -3.06 3.85
CA ASP A 253 8.76 -2.42 2.60
C ASP A 253 10.28 -2.54 2.34
N TYR A 254 11.09 -2.56 3.39
CA TYR A 254 12.52 -2.87 3.27
C TYR A 254 12.81 -4.32 2.91
N LEU A 255 12.22 -5.28 3.64
CA LEU A 255 12.40 -6.70 3.32
C LEU A 255 11.91 -7.03 1.91
N LEU A 256 10.89 -6.33 1.41
CA LEU A 256 10.35 -6.52 0.07
C LEU A 256 11.41 -6.35 -1.04
N ASP A 257 12.47 -5.56 -0.80
CA ASP A 257 13.56 -5.37 -1.76
C ASP A 257 14.18 -6.70 -2.19
N ASP A 258 14.36 -7.63 -1.24
CA ASP A 258 15.02 -8.92 -1.50
C ASP A 258 14.12 -10.15 -1.24
N MET A 259 12.83 -9.90 -0.99
CA MET A 259 11.86 -10.96 -0.74
C MET A 259 11.61 -11.81 -2.00
N HIS A 260 11.63 -13.13 -1.86
CA HIS A 260 11.31 -14.06 -2.95
C HIS A 260 9.80 -14.30 -3.07
N GLY A 261 9.39 -14.81 -4.24
CA GLY A 261 8.01 -15.20 -4.52
C GLY A 261 7.32 -14.29 -5.54
N PRO A 262 6.31 -14.80 -6.26
CA PRO A 262 5.60 -14.04 -7.28
C PRO A 262 4.86 -12.82 -6.70
N ALA A 263 4.27 -12.94 -5.50
CA ALA A 263 3.60 -11.80 -4.89
C ALA A 263 4.57 -10.67 -4.54
N ALA A 264 5.77 -11.01 -4.05
CA ALA A 264 6.82 -10.04 -3.76
C ALA A 264 7.32 -9.33 -5.04
N ALA A 265 7.47 -10.08 -6.14
CA ALA A 265 7.87 -9.53 -7.42
C ALA A 265 6.84 -8.52 -7.96
N GLU A 266 5.54 -8.87 -7.90
CA GLU A 266 4.45 -7.95 -8.27
C GLU A 266 4.42 -6.72 -7.37
N LEU A 267 4.57 -6.88 -6.05
CA LEU A 267 4.57 -5.75 -5.11
C LEU A 267 5.74 -4.79 -5.35
N ARG A 268 6.95 -5.30 -5.67
CA ARG A 268 8.08 -4.44 -6.07
C ARG A 268 7.78 -3.62 -7.32
N ARG A 269 7.18 -4.25 -8.33
CA ARG A 269 6.74 -3.56 -9.55
C ARG A 269 5.70 -2.49 -9.23
N ASP A 270 4.67 -2.85 -8.48
CA ASP A 270 3.58 -1.94 -8.12
C ASP A 270 4.10 -0.74 -7.31
N ARG A 271 5.06 -0.96 -6.40
CA ARG A 271 5.73 0.12 -5.66
C ARG A 271 6.37 1.15 -6.60
N PHE A 272 7.09 0.73 -7.64
CA PHE A 272 7.65 1.68 -8.60
C PHE A 272 6.58 2.32 -9.48
N LYS A 273 5.54 1.57 -9.86
CA LYS A 273 4.39 2.11 -10.59
C LYS A 273 3.69 3.25 -9.85
N PHE A 274 3.54 3.11 -8.53
CA PHE A 274 2.83 4.07 -7.70
C PHE A 274 3.76 5.02 -6.93
N TRP A 275 5.05 5.04 -7.27
CA TRP A 275 6.00 5.97 -6.67
C TRP A 275 5.66 7.42 -7.04
N CYS A 276 5.25 8.20 -6.05
CA CYS A 276 4.80 9.57 -6.20
C CYS A 276 5.02 10.37 -4.91
N SER A 277 4.73 11.67 -4.93
CA SER A 277 4.96 12.56 -3.79
C SER A 277 4.15 12.12 -2.57
N GLU A 278 2.92 11.63 -2.78
CA GLU A 278 2.09 11.07 -1.71
C GLU A 278 2.73 9.81 -1.11
N TYR A 279 3.28 8.91 -1.93
CA TYR A 279 3.97 7.73 -1.41
C TYR A 279 5.19 8.13 -0.56
N GLU A 280 6.00 9.07 -1.03
CA GLU A 280 7.18 9.54 -0.28
C GLU A 280 6.79 10.23 1.02
N TYR A 281 5.77 11.09 0.98
CA TYR A 281 5.20 11.76 2.14
C TYR A 281 4.69 10.74 3.17
N GLN A 282 3.83 9.78 2.75
CA GLN A 282 3.30 8.75 3.65
C GLN A 282 4.41 7.88 4.23
N THR A 283 5.45 7.56 3.44
CA THR A 283 6.59 6.78 3.92
C THR A 283 7.41 7.57 4.94
N GLY A 284 7.69 8.85 4.69
CA GLY A 284 8.35 9.74 5.64
C GLY A 284 7.56 9.90 6.94
N ARG A 285 6.23 10.06 6.85
CA ARG A 285 5.33 10.11 8.00
C ARG A 285 5.38 8.84 8.82
N ARG A 286 5.27 7.67 8.19
CA ARG A 286 5.42 6.38 8.88
C ARG A 286 6.82 6.20 9.46
N PHE A 287 7.83 6.79 8.86
CA PHE A 287 9.20 6.63 9.36
C PHE A 287 9.48 7.47 10.60
N TYR A 288 9.13 8.76 10.56
CA TYR A 288 9.45 9.72 11.63
C TYR A 288 8.31 9.96 12.63
N GLY A 289 7.10 9.57 12.28
CA GLY A 289 5.88 9.90 13.01
C GLY A 289 5.38 11.30 12.68
N ILE A 290 4.34 11.71 13.40
CA ILE A 290 3.76 13.05 13.31
C ILE A 290 4.31 13.89 14.46
N PHE A 291 4.80 15.09 14.15
CA PHE A 291 5.28 16.05 15.15
C PHE A 291 4.10 16.89 15.68
N GLY A 292 3.62 16.58 16.88
CA GLY A 292 2.78 17.48 17.66
C GLY A 292 3.62 18.23 18.70
N ASP A 293 3.24 19.46 19.03
CA ASP A 293 3.72 20.13 20.23
C ASP A 293 2.83 19.72 21.43
N PRO A 294 3.35 19.06 22.49
CA PRO A 294 4.74 18.63 22.74
C PRO A 294 5.06 17.17 22.33
N ASP A 295 4.07 16.41 21.88
CA ASP A 295 4.16 14.95 21.74
C ASP A 295 4.39 14.48 20.30
N ARG A 296 5.29 13.51 20.12
CA ARG A 296 5.40 12.72 18.89
C ARG A 296 4.39 11.59 18.93
N PHE A 297 3.74 11.36 17.79
CA PHE A 297 2.75 10.29 17.66
C PHE A 297 3.07 9.38 16.48
N GLY A 298 3.13 8.08 16.76
CA GLY A 298 3.52 7.06 15.80
C GLY A 298 4.98 7.17 15.36
N GLY A 299 5.28 6.59 14.21
CA GLY A 299 6.61 6.60 13.62
C GLY A 299 7.44 5.37 13.96
N ALA A 300 7.95 4.72 12.92
CA ALA A 300 8.87 3.61 13.02
C ALA A 300 10.11 3.95 13.85
N ARG A 301 10.56 5.22 13.88
CA ARG A 301 11.65 5.68 14.75
C ARG A 301 11.46 5.35 16.23
N MET A 302 10.21 5.31 16.71
CA MET A 302 9.92 5.06 18.12
C MET A 302 9.92 3.57 18.48
N ALA A 303 9.65 2.70 17.51
CA ALA A 303 9.58 1.25 17.71
C ALA A 303 10.81 0.50 17.17
N LEU A 304 11.46 1.03 16.12
CA LEU A 304 12.63 0.44 15.50
C LEU A 304 13.91 0.74 16.27
N ASN A 305 14.75 -0.28 16.44
CA ASN A 305 16.12 -0.09 16.90
C ASN A 305 16.98 0.61 15.84
N ALA A 306 18.11 1.21 16.28
CA ALA A 306 18.99 2.01 15.44
C ALA A 306 19.47 1.28 14.17
N ASN A 307 19.83 -0.01 14.27
CA ASN A 307 20.35 -0.76 13.13
C ASN A 307 19.30 -0.96 12.01
N PRO A 308 18.11 -1.53 12.26
CA PRO A 308 17.07 -1.62 11.21
C PRO A 308 16.57 -0.26 10.73
N PHE A 309 16.50 0.74 11.62
CA PHE A 309 16.16 2.11 11.24
C PHE A 309 17.15 2.64 10.17
N ASP A 310 18.45 2.54 10.42
CA ASP A 310 19.51 2.96 9.49
C ASP A 310 19.45 2.18 8.17
N LEU A 311 19.20 0.88 8.21
CA LEU A 311 19.08 0.04 7.01
C LEU A 311 17.91 0.49 6.13
N VAL A 312 16.75 0.77 6.73
CA VAL A 312 15.59 1.22 5.96
C VAL A 312 15.84 2.61 5.37
N GLN A 313 16.40 3.54 6.15
CA GLN A 313 16.72 4.88 5.67
C GLN A 313 17.69 4.85 4.48
N LYS A 314 18.72 3.98 4.54
CA LYS A 314 19.66 3.77 3.44
C LYS A 314 18.99 3.14 2.22
N GLY A 315 18.17 2.11 2.43
CA GLY A 315 17.48 1.38 1.36
C GLY A 315 16.46 2.22 0.58
N PHE A 316 15.87 3.25 1.20
CA PHE A 316 14.89 4.09 0.50
C PHE A 316 15.48 4.81 -0.73
N HIS A 317 16.71 5.33 -0.62
CA HIS A 317 17.36 6.01 -1.74
C HIS A 317 17.77 5.03 -2.86
N ASP A 318 18.23 3.82 -2.50
CA ASP A 318 18.50 2.74 -3.45
C ASP A 318 17.27 2.43 -4.32
N ARG A 319 16.08 2.34 -3.70
CA ARG A 319 14.82 2.07 -4.42
C ARG A 319 14.51 3.18 -5.42
N PHE A 320 14.67 4.43 -5.01
CA PHE A 320 14.45 5.58 -5.88
C PHE A 320 15.35 5.52 -7.12
N MET A 321 16.63 5.23 -6.93
CA MET A 321 17.59 5.13 -8.05
C MET A 321 17.36 3.89 -8.91
N SER A 322 16.93 2.78 -8.31
CA SER A 322 16.57 1.55 -9.01
C SER A 322 15.35 1.72 -9.91
N ALA A 323 14.34 2.49 -9.50
CA ALA A 323 13.18 2.78 -10.34
C ALA A 323 13.59 3.44 -11.68
N ARG A 324 14.53 4.39 -11.62
CA ARG A 324 15.11 5.03 -12.82
C ARG A 324 15.83 4.01 -13.70
N GLU A 325 16.69 3.17 -13.13
CA GLU A 325 17.43 2.19 -13.93
C GLU A 325 16.53 1.15 -14.58
N HIS A 326 15.41 0.77 -13.94
CA HIS A 326 14.42 -0.09 -14.56
C HIS A 326 13.78 0.56 -15.81
N VAL A 327 13.43 1.84 -15.73
CA VAL A 327 12.95 2.58 -16.92
C VAL A 327 14.00 2.58 -18.03
N LEU A 328 15.25 2.86 -17.67
CA LEU A 328 16.36 2.87 -18.61
C LEU A 328 16.62 1.49 -19.23
N ALA A 329 16.57 0.43 -18.43
CA ALA A 329 16.71 -0.95 -18.87
C ALA A 329 15.63 -1.31 -19.90
N ALA A 330 14.37 -0.91 -19.68
CA ALA A 330 13.29 -1.13 -20.62
C ALA A 330 13.51 -0.42 -21.97
N TRP A 331 14.04 0.80 -21.96
CA TRP A 331 14.37 1.53 -23.18
C TRP A 331 15.51 0.86 -23.95
N ARG A 332 16.58 0.49 -23.24
CA ARG A 332 17.71 -0.22 -23.83
C ARG A 332 17.27 -1.55 -24.44
N ASP A 333 16.46 -2.32 -23.72
CA ASP A 333 15.92 -3.59 -24.21
C ASP A 333 15.06 -3.39 -25.47
N THR A 334 14.19 -2.37 -25.47
CA THR A 334 13.37 -2.03 -26.65
C THR A 334 14.23 -1.69 -27.86
N LEU A 335 15.29 -0.89 -27.69
CA LEU A 335 16.21 -0.55 -28.77
C LEU A 335 16.97 -1.78 -29.29
N ARG A 336 17.46 -2.65 -28.39
CA ARG A 336 18.14 -3.90 -28.77
C ARG A 336 17.23 -4.82 -29.58
N ARG A 337 15.98 -5.01 -29.15
CA ARG A 337 14.98 -5.84 -29.85
C ARG A 337 14.68 -5.34 -31.27
N HIS A 338 14.90 -4.06 -31.54
CA HIS A 338 14.71 -3.44 -32.86
C HIS A 338 16.03 -3.17 -33.60
N GLY A 339 17.13 -3.82 -33.19
CA GLY A 339 18.41 -3.76 -33.90
C GLY A 339 19.14 -2.42 -33.79
N HIS A 340 18.81 -1.60 -32.79
CA HIS A 340 19.47 -0.33 -32.55
C HIS A 340 20.58 -0.47 -31.50
N PRO A 341 21.71 0.24 -31.67
CA PRO A 341 22.79 0.22 -30.69
C PRO A 341 22.34 0.88 -29.38
N VAL A 342 22.80 0.31 -28.27
CA VAL A 342 22.64 0.86 -26.92
C VAL A 342 23.99 1.37 -26.45
N TYR A 343 24.00 2.59 -25.93
CA TYR A 343 25.21 3.26 -25.47
C TYR A 343 25.17 3.40 -23.95
N ILE A 344 26.16 2.88 -23.22
CA ILE A 344 26.21 3.03 -21.77
C ILE A 344 27.07 4.27 -21.45
N ASN A 345 26.44 5.33 -20.97
CA ASN A 345 27.15 6.53 -20.52
C ASN A 345 27.50 6.39 -19.03
N PRO A 346 28.74 6.71 -18.59
CA PRO A 346 29.04 6.81 -17.16
C PRO A 346 28.13 7.81 -16.43
N GLU A 347 27.71 8.89 -17.10
CA GLU A 347 26.68 9.80 -16.62
C GLU A 347 25.29 9.25 -16.95
N LYS A 348 24.69 8.55 -15.98
CA LYS A 348 23.36 7.90 -16.10
C LYS A 348 22.25 8.84 -16.57
N TYR A 349 22.35 10.12 -16.26
CA TYR A 349 21.42 11.13 -16.73
C TYR A 349 21.43 11.31 -18.27
N ILE A 350 22.64 11.37 -18.86
CA ILE A 350 22.78 11.48 -20.32
C ILE A 350 22.28 10.20 -20.97
N ASP A 351 22.61 9.05 -20.37
CA ASP A 351 22.15 7.73 -20.80
C ASP A 351 20.61 7.67 -20.87
N PHE A 352 19.95 8.17 -19.83
CA PHE A 352 18.50 8.25 -19.74
C PHE A 352 17.90 9.07 -20.90
N TRP A 353 18.34 10.31 -21.09
CA TRP A 353 17.82 11.16 -22.16
C TRP A 353 18.11 10.65 -23.56
N TYR A 354 19.31 10.12 -23.77
CA TYR A 354 19.70 9.60 -25.07
C TYR A 354 18.77 8.46 -25.51
N HIS A 355 18.52 7.49 -24.64
CA HIS A 355 17.66 6.36 -24.98
C HIS A 355 16.19 6.74 -25.08
N SER A 356 15.69 7.65 -24.23
CA SER A 356 14.29 8.10 -24.31
C SER A 356 14.00 8.78 -25.64
N LEU A 357 14.83 9.75 -26.03
CA LEU A 357 14.72 10.46 -27.29
C LEU A 357 14.83 9.50 -28.46
N ARG A 358 15.78 8.55 -28.39
CA ARG A 358 15.97 7.60 -29.47
C ARG A 358 14.77 6.67 -29.66
N VAL A 359 14.16 6.18 -28.58
CA VAL A 359 12.92 5.41 -28.63
C VAL A 359 11.77 6.22 -29.27
N ILE A 360 11.68 7.51 -28.94
CA ILE A 360 10.65 8.42 -29.48
C ILE A 360 10.87 8.67 -30.97
N GLU A 361 12.09 9.05 -31.37
CA GLU A 361 12.47 9.33 -32.78
C GLU A 361 12.17 8.15 -33.71
N LEU A 362 12.35 6.93 -33.21
CA LEU A 362 12.13 5.69 -33.95
C LEU A 362 10.67 5.21 -33.92
N GLY A 363 9.77 5.92 -33.23
CA GLY A 363 8.37 5.52 -33.10
C GLY A 363 8.16 4.25 -32.26
N LEU A 364 9.10 3.89 -31.40
CA LEU A 364 9.09 2.65 -30.61
C LEU A 364 8.37 2.78 -29.26
N ARG A 365 7.93 3.99 -28.87
CA ARG A 365 7.23 4.24 -27.61
C ARG A 365 6.05 3.28 -27.34
N PRO A 366 5.19 2.91 -28.33
CA PRO A 366 4.08 1.98 -28.09
C PRO A 366 4.50 0.60 -27.59
N MET A 367 5.75 0.17 -27.83
CA MET A 367 6.29 -1.12 -27.37
C MET A 367 6.50 -1.15 -25.85
N LEU A 368 6.57 0.01 -25.22
CA LEU A 368 6.72 0.18 -23.78
C LEU A 368 5.36 0.34 -23.08
N GLY A 369 4.24 0.28 -23.82
CA GLY A 369 2.92 0.61 -23.31
C GLY A 369 2.69 2.12 -23.13
N ARG A 370 1.56 2.46 -22.50
CA ARG A 370 1.25 3.82 -22.03
C ARG A 370 1.79 4.02 -20.62
N ASP A 371 1.79 5.25 -20.12
CA ASP A 371 2.28 5.56 -18.76
C ASP A 371 1.59 4.69 -17.69
N GLU A 372 0.30 4.42 -17.84
CA GLU A 372 -0.48 3.58 -16.91
C GLU A 372 -0.18 2.08 -16.98
N THR A 373 0.42 1.62 -18.08
CA THR A 373 0.66 0.20 -18.35
C THR A 373 2.15 -0.14 -18.50
N PHE A 374 3.03 0.86 -18.36
CA PHE A 374 4.46 0.72 -18.63
C PHE A 374 5.08 -0.43 -17.84
N TRP A 375 4.82 -0.44 -16.54
CA TRP A 375 5.36 -1.42 -15.61
C TRP A 375 4.83 -2.83 -15.90
N GLU A 376 3.55 -2.97 -16.25
CA GLU A 376 2.98 -4.28 -16.62
C GLU A 376 3.51 -4.79 -17.96
N VAL A 377 3.75 -3.90 -18.93
CA VAL A 377 4.30 -4.29 -20.24
C VAL A 377 5.77 -4.69 -20.13
N CYS A 378 6.57 -3.92 -19.38
CA CYS A 378 8.01 -4.15 -19.28
C CYS A 378 8.37 -5.21 -18.21
N TYR A 379 7.53 -5.38 -17.19
CA TYR A 379 7.73 -6.30 -16.07
C TYR A 379 6.45 -7.11 -15.78
N PRO A 380 5.96 -7.94 -16.73
CA PRO A 380 4.70 -8.66 -16.59
C PRO A 380 4.68 -9.63 -15.39
N SER A 381 5.84 -10.21 -15.06
CA SER A 381 6.03 -11.11 -13.92
C SER A 381 6.48 -10.41 -12.64
N GLY A 382 6.50 -9.08 -12.63
CA GLY A 382 7.05 -8.29 -11.52
C GLY A 382 8.55 -8.03 -11.64
N ILE A 383 9.14 -7.55 -10.55
CA ILE A 383 10.57 -7.22 -10.46
C ILE A 383 11.28 -8.25 -9.57
N GLU A 384 12.43 -8.73 -10.02
CA GLU A 384 13.25 -9.71 -9.30
C GLU A 384 13.84 -9.13 -8.00
N PRO A 385 14.20 -9.99 -7.03
CA PRO A 385 14.87 -9.57 -5.80
C PRO A 385 16.13 -8.75 -6.04
N LYS A 386 16.42 -7.79 -5.16
CA LYS A 386 17.64 -6.95 -5.20
C LYS A 386 18.90 -7.79 -5.41
N SER A 387 19.05 -8.90 -4.71
CA SER A 387 20.20 -9.82 -4.81
C SER A 387 20.36 -10.51 -6.17
N GLN A 388 19.31 -10.50 -7.01
CA GLN A 388 19.26 -11.16 -8.32
C GLN A 388 19.09 -10.16 -9.48
N ASN A 389 19.01 -8.87 -9.19
CA ASN A 389 18.60 -7.85 -10.15
C ASN A 389 19.75 -6.88 -10.47
N ASP A 390 20.36 -7.08 -11.64
CA ASP A 390 21.47 -6.24 -12.14
C ASP A 390 21.08 -4.76 -12.36
N ASN A 391 19.78 -4.45 -12.41
CA ASN A 391 19.30 -3.07 -12.54
C ASN A 391 19.00 -2.42 -11.18
N TRP A 392 19.32 -3.10 -10.07
CA TRP A 392 19.21 -2.50 -8.74
C TRP A 392 20.44 -1.64 -8.44
N GLU A 393 20.24 -0.35 -8.21
CA GLU A 393 21.34 0.56 -7.87
C GLU A 393 21.60 0.54 -6.36
N ASN A 394 22.85 0.29 -6.00
CA ASN A 394 23.32 0.47 -4.63
C ASN A 394 23.97 1.84 -4.49
N THR A 395 23.41 2.65 -3.61
CA THR A 395 23.77 4.05 -3.39
C THR A 395 24.23 4.28 -1.96
N GLU A 396 24.72 3.23 -1.28
CA GLU A 396 25.19 3.28 0.11
C GLU A 396 26.22 4.40 0.36
N GLN A 397 26.95 4.82 -0.66
CA GLN A 397 27.95 5.91 -0.63
C GLN A 397 27.37 7.33 -0.75
N ALA A 398 26.07 7.47 -1.06
CA ALA A 398 25.40 8.76 -1.15
C ALA A 398 25.28 9.45 0.22
N ASP A 399 25.25 10.79 0.21
CA ASP A 399 25.06 11.58 1.43
C ASP A 399 23.67 11.33 2.04
N LEU A 400 23.60 11.30 3.38
CA LEU A 400 22.38 11.09 4.16
C LEU A 400 21.38 12.23 3.99
N VAL A 401 21.83 13.46 3.71
CA VAL A 401 20.95 14.65 3.55
C VAL A 401 20.01 14.56 2.34
N HIS A 402 20.23 13.57 1.46
CA HIS A 402 19.37 13.28 0.32
C HIS A 402 18.51 12.01 0.52
N ARG A 403 18.44 11.49 1.76
CA ARG A 403 17.76 10.24 2.10
C ARG A 403 16.59 10.53 3.03
N LEU A 404 15.41 10.02 2.65
CA LEU A 404 14.16 9.98 3.42
C LEU A 404 14.14 10.96 4.60
N GLU A 405 14.14 12.26 4.32
CA GLU A 405 13.71 13.27 5.30
C GLU A 405 12.22 13.52 5.02
N PRO A 406 11.38 13.70 6.04
CA PRO A 406 9.99 14.02 5.78
C PRO A 406 9.96 15.39 5.10
N PRO A 407 9.27 15.55 3.97
CA PRO A 407 9.09 16.87 3.39
C PRO A 407 8.48 17.79 4.46
N LEU A 408 9.02 19.00 4.60
CA LEU A 408 8.60 19.91 5.68
C LEU A 408 7.11 20.29 5.57
N ASP A 409 6.60 20.31 4.34
CA ASP A 409 5.19 20.47 4.01
C ASP A 409 4.92 19.90 2.59
N THR A 410 3.67 20.01 2.12
CA THR A 410 3.24 19.53 0.80
C THR A 410 3.83 20.31 -0.39
N THR A 411 4.57 21.39 -0.15
CA THR A 411 5.25 22.20 -1.16
C THR A 411 6.71 21.81 -1.37
N ASP A 412 7.27 20.98 -0.49
CA ASP A 412 8.64 20.50 -0.62
C ASP A 412 8.80 19.58 -1.83
N SER A 413 9.94 19.70 -2.52
CA SER A 413 10.19 18.95 -3.74
C SER A 413 10.58 17.50 -3.41
N THR A 414 9.61 16.60 -3.53
CA THR A 414 9.83 15.16 -3.35
C THR A 414 10.74 14.60 -4.46
N ALA A 415 11.41 13.49 -4.21
CA ALA A 415 12.28 12.87 -5.22
C ALA A 415 11.50 12.50 -6.49
N SER A 416 10.22 12.13 -6.34
CA SER A 416 9.28 11.91 -7.44
C SER A 416 9.00 13.16 -8.28
N GLN A 417 9.21 14.38 -7.77
CA GLN A 417 9.06 15.59 -8.59
C GLN A 417 10.29 15.89 -9.46
N ILE A 418 11.41 15.18 -9.20
CA ILE A 418 12.68 15.36 -9.92
C ILE A 418 12.75 14.45 -11.14
N LEU A 419 12.05 13.32 -11.11
CA LEU A 419 12.01 12.37 -12.22
C LEU A 419 10.99 12.79 -13.30
N PRO A 420 11.17 12.30 -14.54
CA PRO A 420 10.18 12.45 -15.60
C PRO A 420 8.86 11.78 -15.23
N ALA A 421 7.75 12.30 -15.75
CA ALA A 421 6.41 11.83 -15.41
C ALA A 421 6.21 10.33 -15.69
N GLU A 422 6.95 9.75 -16.64
CA GLU A 422 6.93 8.32 -16.96
C GLU A 422 7.54 7.44 -15.86
N THR A 423 8.42 8.01 -15.03
CA THR A 423 9.03 7.32 -13.87
C THR A 423 8.35 7.73 -12.56
N SER A 424 7.79 8.95 -12.50
CA SER A 424 7.21 9.53 -11.30
C SER A 424 5.91 10.29 -11.60
N GLY A 425 4.86 9.52 -11.79
CA GLY A 425 3.56 10.06 -12.17
C GLY A 425 2.47 9.10 -11.77
N CYS A 426 2.03 9.17 -10.53
CA CYS A 426 0.80 8.49 -10.18
C CYS A 426 -0.39 9.24 -10.81
N LYS A 427 -1.27 8.52 -11.51
CA LYS A 427 -2.51 9.06 -12.10
C LYS A 427 -3.36 9.85 -11.09
N HIS A 428 -3.26 9.49 -9.81
CA HIS A 428 -3.98 10.11 -8.70
C HIS A 428 -3.44 11.51 -8.35
N CYS A 429 -2.12 11.72 -8.45
CA CYS A 429 -1.52 13.06 -8.31
C CYS A 429 -1.82 13.95 -9.53
N ALA A 430 -1.81 13.36 -10.74
CA ALA A 430 -1.98 14.12 -11.98
C ALA A 430 -3.37 14.78 -12.13
N GLN A 431 -4.41 14.24 -11.49
CA GLN A 431 -5.77 14.80 -11.57
C GLN A 431 -5.93 16.18 -10.91
N GLY A 432 -5.04 16.57 -9.99
CA GLY A 432 -5.03 17.91 -9.38
C GLY A 432 -4.09 18.92 -10.05
N ASP A 433 -3.08 18.44 -10.79
CA ASP A 433 -1.87 19.23 -11.10
C ASP A 433 -1.51 19.31 -12.59
N LEU A 434 -2.44 18.94 -13.48
CA LEU A 434 -2.24 19.05 -14.94
C LEU A 434 -1.91 20.48 -15.40
N GLU A 435 -2.24 21.51 -14.62
CA GLU A 435 -1.84 22.90 -14.91
C GLU A 435 -0.44 23.26 -14.42
N ALA A 436 0.06 22.64 -13.34
CA ALA A 436 1.41 22.86 -12.80
C ALA A 436 2.48 22.06 -13.55
N ARG A 437 2.12 20.92 -14.16
CA ARG A 437 3.00 20.10 -15.01
C ARG A 437 3.06 20.55 -16.48
N LYS A 438 2.74 21.83 -16.77
CA LYS A 438 2.83 22.40 -18.12
C LYS A 438 4.27 22.59 -18.61
N ASP A 439 5.27 22.51 -17.73
CA ASP A 439 6.63 22.22 -18.16
C ASP A 439 6.76 20.72 -18.40
N PRO A 440 6.93 20.26 -19.66
CA PRO A 440 6.87 18.82 -19.99
C PRO A 440 7.99 17.99 -19.36
N LEU A 441 8.95 18.63 -18.70
CA LEU A 441 10.16 18.05 -18.16
C LEU A 441 10.56 18.86 -16.93
N PRO A 442 11.02 18.23 -15.82
CA PRO A 442 11.77 18.96 -14.82
C PRO A 442 12.88 19.71 -15.56
N SER A 443 13.01 21.03 -15.34
CA SER A 443 14.06 21.82 -16.01
C SER A 443 15.37 21.05 -15.92
N HIS A 444 16.03 20.81 -17.05
CA HIS A 444 17.31 20.08 -17.16
C HIS A 444 18.27 20.42 -16.01
N GLU A 445 18.26 21.67 -15.57
CA GLU A 445 19.01 22.21 -14.43
C GLU A 445 18.64 21.62 -13.05
N LYS A 446 17.35 21.44 -12.72
CA LYS A 446 16.91 20.82 -11.46
C LYS A 446 17.35 19.35 -11.36
N MET A 447 17.13 18.59 -12.44
CA MET A 447 17.53 17.19 -12.48
C MET A 447 19.06 17.05 -12.54
N TRP A 448 19.76 17.91 -13.30
CA TRP A 448 21.22 17.94 -13.30
C TRP A 448 21.79 18.33 -11.93
N LYS A 449 21.23 19.32 -11.24
CA LYS A 449 21.68 19.72 -9.89
C LYS A 449 21.51 18.56 -8.90
N TYR A 450 20.38 17.84 -8.96
CA TYR A 450 20.18 16.66 -8.12
C TYR A 450 21.15 15.53 -8.49
N LEU A 451 21.30 15.19 -9.78
CA LEU A 451 22.09 14.04 -10.22
C LEU A 451 23.61 14.29 -10.22
N SER A 452 24.07 15.52 -10.43
CA SER A 452 25.49 15.90 -10.39
C SER A 452 26.07 15.83 -8.97
N THR A 453 25.26 16.05 -7.94
CA THR A 453 25.65 15.79 -6.54
C THR A 453 25.99 14.30 -6.29
N PHE A 454 25.45 13.37 -7.08
CA PHE A 454 25.70 11.93 -6.93
C PHE A 454 26.77 11.37 -7.87
N SER A 455 27.08 12.06 -8.98
CA SER A 455 28.02 11.58 -10.00
C SER A 455 29.50 11.78 -9.65
N LEU A 456 29.83 12.53 -8.60
CA LEU A 456 31.21 12.99 -8.37
C LEU A 456 32.06 12.11 -7.43
N ARG A 457 31.52 11.07 -6.79
CA ARG A 457 32.31 10.25 -5.83
C ARG A 457 32.45 8.76 -6.15
N SER A 458 31.56 8.17 -6.96
CA SER A 458 31.62 6.72 -7.28
C SER A 458 32.64 6.35 -8.36
N PHE A 459 33.29 7.34 -9.00
CA PHE A 459 34.20 7.10 -10.13
C PHE A 459 35.64 6.77 -9.70
N GLU A 460 36.10 7.23 -8.53
CA GLU A 460 37.47 6.95 -8.08
C GLU A 460 37.65 5.51 -7.58
N GLU A 461 36.60 4.87 -7.04
CA GLU A 461 36.71 3.53 -6.46
C GLU A 461 36.57 2.38 -7.48
N ARG A 462 35.90 2.60 -8.62
CA ARG A 462 35.79 1.56 -9.68
C ARG A 462 37.04 1.39 -10.53
N ARG A 463 38.07 2.22 -10.35
CA ARG A 463 39.33 2.15 -11.11
C ARG A 463 40.37 1.16 -10.56
N LEU A 464 40.10 0.46 -9.45
CA LEU A 464 41.08 -0.40 -8.79
C LEU A 464 40.80 -1.91 -8.80
N ALA A 465 39.79 -2.39 -9.54
CA ALA A 465 39.67 -3.82 -9.80
C ALA A 465 40.39 -4.16 -11.12
N PRO A 466 41.51 -4.92 -11.10
CA PRO A 466 42.08 -5.45 -12.33
C PRO A 466 41.09 -6.45 -12.92
N ILE A 467 40.73 -6.25 -14.20
CA ILE A 467 40.09 -7.29 -15.00
C ILE A 467 41.10 -8.43 -15.10
N ALA A 468 40.91 -9.47 -14.29
CA ALA A 468 41.59 -10.74 -14.48
C ALA A 468 41.00 -11.38 -15.75
N ALA A 469 41.83 -11.45 -16.79
CA ALA A 469 41.51 -12.22 -17.99
C ALA A 469 41.62 -13.71 -17.68
N THR A 470 40.51 -14.43 -17.79
CA THR A 470 40.45 -15.85 -18.18
C THR A 470 39.21 -16.09 -19.01
#